data_AF-A0A165ITX2-F1
#
_entry.id   AF-A0A165ITX2-F1
#
_cell.length_a   1.000
_cell.length_b   1.000
_cell.length_c   1.000
_cell.angle_alpha   90.00
_cell.angle_beta   90.00
_cell.angle_gamma   90.00
#
_symmetry.space_group_name_H-M   'P 1'
#
loop_
_entity.id
_entity.type
_entity.pdbx_description
1 polymer ?
#
loop_
_entity_poly.entity_id
_entity_poly.type
_entity_poly.pdbx_seq_one_letter_code
_entity_poly.pdbx_strand_id
1 'polypeptide(L)'
;MQDFARASALYGFDTLIAEYGLSHTELLRDAGLPENTLDNLQGLVSYRRFLELLKLSAARSGDPLFGLKLGLSQGVSIFGPILYLLNNARTVGEALTELKQYFHLHMGADHV
;
A
#
# COMPACT_ATOMS: atom_id res chain seq x y z
N MET A 1 -3.05 3.06 -20.12
CA MET A 1 -3.62 2.08 -19.17
C MET A 1 -3.90 2.84 -17.88
N GLN A 2 -5.14 2.91 -17.41
CA GLN A 2 -5.41 3.41 -16.07
C GLN A 2 -5.30 2.21 -15.13
N ASP A 3 -4.12 2.04 -14.56
CA ASP A 3 -3.89 0.97 -13.60
C ASP A 3 -4.41 1.43 -12.23
N PHE A 4 -5.12 0.55 -11.54
CA PHE A 4 -5.66 0.77 -10.21
C PHE A 4 -4.90 -0.07 -9.20
N ALA A 5 -4.79 0.44 -7.97
CA ALA A 5 -4.35 -0.34 -6.82
C ALA A 5 -5.45 -0.32 -5.75
N ARG A 6 -5.46 -1.32 -4.87
CA ARG A 6 -6.32 -1.27 -3.69
C ARG A 6 -5.86 -0.19 -2.74
N ALA A 7 -6.81 0.55 -2.17
CA ALA A 7 -6.56 1.55 -1.16
C ALA A 7 -5.88 0.94 0.08
N SER A 8 -6.05 -0.36 0.34
CA SER A 8 -5.36 -1.11 1.39
C SER A 8 -3.84 -0.98 1.34
N ALA A 9 -3.24 -0.72 0.17
CA ALA A 9 -1.80 -0.42 0.07
C ALA A 9 -1.38 0.82 0.87
N LEU A 10 -2.33 1.66 1.30
CA LEU A 10 -2.14 2.82 2.18
C LEU A 10 -2.51 2.53 3.64
N TYR A 11 -2.73 1.28 4.03
CA TYR A 11 -2.96 0.93 5.44
C TYR A 11 -1.80 1.44 6.31
N GLY A 12 -2.13 2.15 7.39
CA GLY A 12 -1.16 2.76 8.32
C GLY A 12 -0.46 4.02 7.79
N PHE A 13 -0.83 4.52 6.61
CA PHE A 13 -0.23 5.74 6.03
C PHE A 13 -0.42 6.97 6.91
N ASP A 14 -1.62 7.18 7.44
CA ASP A 14 -1.95 8.27 8.36
C ASP A 14 -1.08 8.27 9.63
N THR A 15 -0.88 7.09 10.20
CA THR A 15 -0.07 6.87 11.40
C THR A 15 1.39 7.21 11.11
N LEU A 16 1.96 6.67 10.03
CA LEU A 16 3.34 6.94 9.64
C LEU A 16 3.56 8.43 9.30
N ILE A 17 2.62 9.06 8.62
CA ILE A 17 2.70 10.49 8.28
C ILE A 17 2.66 11.37 9.54
N ALA A 18 1.85 11.00 10.53
CA ALA A 18 1.79 11.72 11.80
C ALA A 18 3.14 11.68 12.56
N GLU A 19 3.94 10.62 12.42
CA GLU A 19 5.30 10.55 13.01
C GLU A 19 6.25 11.62 12.47
N TYR A 20 6.02 12.11 11.25
CA TYR A 20 6.76 13.23 10.66
C TYR A 20 6.13 14.61 10.96
N GLY A 21 5.04 14.67 11.73
CA GLY A 21 4.30 15.90 12.00
C GLY A 21 3.58 16.49 10.78
N LEU A 22 3.29 15.66 9.78
CA LEU A 22 2.65 16.06 8.53
C LEU A 22 1.15 15.70 8.52
N SER A 23 0.36 16.36 7.67
CA SER A 23 -1.05 16.04 7.48
C SER A 23 -1.26 15.05 6.33
N HIS A 24 -1.88 13.91 6.63
CA HIS A 24 -2.18 12.90 5.60
C HIS A 24 -3.26 13.38 4.63
N THR A 25 -4.27 14.14 5.08
CA THR A 25 -5.31 14.68 4.20
C THR A 25 -4.75 15.69 3.21
N GLU A 26 -3.82 16.56 3.64
CA GLU A 26 -3.12 17.48 2.74
C GLU A 26 -2.30 16.73 1.69
N LEU A 27 -1.56 15.69 2.11
CA LEU A 27 -0.79 14.85 1.18
C LEU A 27 -1.68 14.11 0.17
N LEU A 28 -2.80 13.56 0.62
CA LEU A 28 -3.80 12.92 -0.25
C LEU A 28 -4.32 13.91 -1.29
N ARG A 29 -4.78 15.09 -0.84
CA ARG A 29 -5.28 16.15 -1.69
C ARG A 29 -4.23 16.62 -2.70
N ASP A 30 -2.98 16.78 -2.27
CA ASP A 30 -1.90 17.27 -3.13
C ASP A 30 -1.44 16.20 -4.15
N ALA A 31 -1.59 14.91 -3.83
CA ALA A 31 -1.48 13.81 -4.80
C ALA A 31 -2.73 13.67 -5.71
N GLY A 32 -3.79 14.43 -5.41
CA GLY A 32 -5.09 14.42 -6.05
C GLY A 32 -5.90 13.14 -5.79
N LEU A 33 -5.69 12.52 -4.63
CA LEU A 33 -6.56 11.50 -4.05
C LEU A 33 -7.62 12.15 -3.15
N PRO A 34 -8.83 11.56 -3.03
CA PRO A 34 -9.82 12.00 -2.07
C PRO A 34 -9.27 11.98 -0.63
N GLU A 35 -9.59 12.97 0.18
CA GLU A 35 -9.12 13.05 1.58
C GLU A 35 -9.63 11.88 2.43
N ASN A 36 -10.80 11.33 2.08
CA ASN A 36 -11.41 10.15 2.71
C ASN A 36 -10.93 8.82 2.12
N THR A 37 -9.82 8.79 1.36
CA THR A 37 -9.29 7.54 0.76
C THR A 37 -9.05 6.45 1.80
N LEU A 38 -8.62 6.83 3.01
CA LEU A 38 -8.30 5.88 4.09
C LEU A 38 -9.54 5.33 4.80
N ASP A 39 -10.71 5.98 4.66
CA ASP A 39 -11.97 5.54 5.28
C ASP A 39 -12.48 4.23 4.64
N ASN A 40 -12.10 3.96 3.38
CA ASN A 40 -12.46 2.75 2.66
C ASN A 40 -11.23 2.11 1.99
N LEU A 41 -10.47 1.35 2.78
CA LEU A 41 -9.31 0.61 2.29
C LEU A 41 -9.63 -0.56 1.34
N GLN A 42 -10.91 -0.93 1.18
CA GLN A 42 -11.32 -1.93 0.19
C GLN A 42 -11.57 -1.31 -1.20
N GLY A 43 -11.56 0.02 -1.30
CA GLY A 43 -11.73 0.74 -2.55
C GLY A 43 -10.52 0.65 -3.48
N LEU A 44 -10.68 1.19 -4.69
CA LEU A 44 -9.61 1.33 -5.68
C LEU A 44 -9.12 2.78 -5.74
N VAL A 45 -7.82 2.95 -5.90
CA VAL A 45 -7.17 4.24 -6.15
C VAL A 45 -6.40 4.18 -7.46
N SER A 46 -6.28 5.33 -8.14
CA SER A 46 -5.41 5.44 -9.30
C SER A 46 -3.98 5.10 -8.90
N TYR A 47 -3.38 4.10 -9.55
CA TYR A 47 -2.02 3.66 -9.25
C TYR A 47 -1.01 4.80 -9.47
N ARG A 48 -1.20 5.61 -10.51
CA ARG A 48 -0.39 6.81 -10.74
C ARG A 48 -0.44 7.77 -9.54
N ARG A 49 -1.64 8.05 -9.01
CA ARG A 49 -1.79 8.97 -7.87
C ARG A 49 -1.23 8.38 -6.58
N PHE A 50 -1.37 7.09 -6.38
CA PHE A 50 -0.70 6.36 -5.30
C PHE A 50 0.82 6.53 -5.36
N LEU A 51 1.44 6.40 -6.54
CA LEU A 51 2.88 6.63 -6.69
C LEU A 51 3.27 8.10 -6.42
N GLU A 52 2.46 9.06 -6.87
CA GLU A 52 2.68 10.47 -6.56
C GLU A 52 2.57 10.75 -5.06
N LEU A 53 1.63 10.12 -4.35
CA LEU A 53 1.52 10.22 -2.90
C LEU A 53 2.79 9.72 -2.20
N LEU A 54 3.33 8.57 -2.60
CA LEU A 54 4.57 8.04 -1.99
C LEU A 54 5.77 8.96 -2.26
N LYS A 55 5.90 9.51 -3.47
CA LYS A 55 6.95 10.47 -3.81
C LYS A 55 6.84 11.76 -2.99
N LEU A 56 5.63 12.33 -2.90
CA LEU A 56 5.37 13.53 -2.09
C LEU A 56 5.66 13.28 -0.61
N SER A 57 5.28 12.12 -0.10
CA SER A 57 5.51 11.74 1.29
C SER A 57 6.99 11.61 1.60
N ALA A 58 7.78 10.95 0.74
CA ALA A 58 9.23 10.88 0.87
C ALA A 58 9.88 12.27 0.81
N ALA A 59 9.45 13.14 -0.12
CA ALA A 59 9.98 14.48 -0.26
C ALA A 59 9.67 15.38 0.96
N ARG A 60 8.43 15.34 1.47
CA ARG A 60 8.00 16.19 2.61
C ARG A 60 8.49 15.71 3.96
N SER A 61 8.59 14.39 4.15
CA SER A 61 9.19 13.81 5.35
C SER A 61 10.71 13.98 5.40
N GLY A 62 11.35 14.21 4.25
CA GLY A 62 12.81 14.17 4.12
C GLY A 62 13.39 12.75 4.23
N ASP A 63 12.55 11.71 4.17
CA ASP A 63 12.95 10.31 4.30
C ASP A 63 12.84 9.55 2.97
N PRO A 64 13.97 9.25 2.30
CA PRO A 64 13.96 8.47 1.06
C PRO A 64 13.49 7.02 1.26
N LEU A 65 13.46 6.51 2.49
CA LEU A 65 12.99 5.17 2.84
C LEU A 65 11.51 5.12 3.24
N PHE A 66 10.76 6.22 3.08
CA PHE A 66 9.36 6.32 3.51
C PHE A 66 8.50 5.12 3.08
N GLY A 67 8.54 4.75 1.78
CA GLY A 67 7.77 3.63 1.26
C GLY A 67 8.16 2.27 1.86
N LEU A 68 9.44 2.08 2.18
CA LEU A 68 9.92 0.87 2.85
C LEU A 68 9.42 0.82 4.30
N LYS A 69 9.45 1.95 5.02
CA LYS A 69 8.91 2.04 6.39
C LYS A 69 7.41 1.78 6.43
N LEU A 70 6.66 2.30 5.45
CA LEU A 70 5.23 2.00 5.32
C LEU A 70 4.99 0.49 5.12
N GLY A 71 5.75 -0.16 4.23
CA GLY A 71 5.65 -1.62 4.05
C GLY A 71 6.03 -2.41 5.32
N LEU A 72 7.04 -1.95 6.07
CA LEU A 72 7.44 -2.57 7.33
C LEU A 72 6.37 -2.43 8.42
N SER A 73 5.70 -1.27 8.52
CA SER A 73 4.61 -1.06 9.49
C SER A 73 3.36 -1.87 9.16
N GLN A 74 3.13 -2.14 7.87
CA GLN A 74 2.05 -3.01 7.40
C GLN A 74 2.33 -4.49 7.72
N GLY A 75 3.59 -4.92 7.63
CA GLY A 75 3.97 -6.30 7.84
C GLY A 75 3.30 -7.27 6.86
N VAL A 76 3.31 -8.56 7.20
CA VAL A 76 2.76 -9.61 6.31
C VAL A 76 1.24 -9.74 6.39
N SER A 77 0.59 -9.14 7.40
CA SER A 77 -0.88 -9.14 7.54
C SER A 77 -1.57 -8.45 6.36
N ILE A 78 -0.87 -7.54 5.68
CA ILE A 78 -1.39 -6.86 4.50
C ILE A 78 -1.80 -7.83 3.40
N PHE A 79 -1.17 -9.00 3.28
CA PHE A 79 -1.49 -10.00 2.25
C PHE A 79 -2.82 -10.73 2.49
N GLY A 80 -3.50 -10.48 3.61
CA GLY A 80 -4.84 -11.00 3.89
C GLY A 80 -4.91 -12.53 3.75
N PRO A 81 -5.88 -13.09 3.01
CA PRO A 81 -6.05 -14.54 2.89
C PRO A 81 -4.84 -15.29 2.31
N ILE A 82 -4.02 -14.64 1.46
CA ILE A 82 -2.84 -15.27 0.87
C ILE A 82 -1.81 -15.60 1.96
N LEU A 83 -1.80 -14.86 3.08
CA LEU A 83 -0.89 -15.11 4.19
C LEU A 83 -0.99 -16.54 4.73
N TYR A 84 -2.16 -17.17 4.66
CA TYR A 84 -2.31 -18.58 5.05
C TYR A 84 -1.44 -19.50 4.20
N LEU A 85 -1.43 -19.29 2.87
CA LEU A 85 -0.58 -20.04 1.95
C LEU A 85 0.90 -19.82 2.28
N LEU A 86 1.31 -18.56 2.41
CA LEU A 86 2.70 -18.19 2.72
C LEU A 86 3.21 -18.78 4.04
N ASN A 87 2.35 -18.85 5.05
CA ASN A 87 2.69 -19.41 6.37
C ASN A 87 2.82 -20.95 6.36
N ASN A 88 2.28 -21.63 5.34
CA ASN A 88 2.39 -23.09 5.20
C ASN A 88 3.53 -23.51 4.25
N ALA A 89 4.19 -22.55 3.60
CA ALA A 89 5.38 -22.81 2.81
C ALA A 89 6.51 -23.39 3.68
N ARG A 90 7.26 -24.33 3.14
CA ARG A 90 8.36 -25.01 3.85
C ARG A 90 9.62 -24.16 3.93
N THR A 91 9.76 -23.19 3.03
CA THR A 91 10.91 -22.27 2.98
C THR A 91 10.46 -20.86 2.58
N VAL A 92 11.26 -19.85 2.90
CA VAL A 92 11.03 -18.48 2.45
C VAL A 92 11.01 -18.38 0.91
N GLY A 93 11.85 -19.16 0.22
CA GLY A 93 11.88 -19.20 -1.24
C GLY A 93 10.57 -19.73 -1.85
N GLU A 94 9.96 -20.72 -1.21
CA GLU A 94 8.64 -21.23 -1.58
C GLU A 94 7.55 -20.19 -1.31
N ALA A 95 7.54 -19.56 -0.13
CA ALA A 95 6.60 -18.49 0.19
C ALA A 95 6.67 -17.33 -0.83
N LEU A 96 7.88 -16.90 -1.22
CA LEU A 96 8.04 -15.85 -2.23
C LEU A 96 7.57 -16.29 -3.62
N THR A 97 7.72 -17.57 -3.96
CA THR A 97 7.22 -18.14 -5.22
C THR A 97 5.69 -18.17 -5.24
N GLU A 98 5.07 -18.62 -4.15
CA GLU A 98 3.61 -18.63 -3.98
C GLU A 98 3.06 -17.20 -3.97
N LEU A 99 3.70 -16.28 -3.25
CA LEU A 99 3.32 -14.87 -3.26
C LEU A 99 3.29 -14.33 -4.70
N LYS A 100 4.37 -14.54 -5.46
CA LYS A 100 4.44 -14.11 -6.87
C LYS A 100 3.31 -14.73 -7.70
N GLN A 101 3.00 -16.01 -7.49
CA GLN A 101 1.96 -16.70 -8.24
C GLN A 101 0.56 -16.14 -7.93
N TYR A 102 0.27 -15.81 -6.67
CA TYR A 102 -1.09 -15.47 -6.22
C TYR A 102 -1.31 -13.97 -5.94
N PHE A 103 -0.28 -13.12 -6.05
CA PHE A 103 -0.38 -11.69 -5.72
C PHE A 103 -1.49 -10.96 -6.50
N HIS A 104 -1.79 -11.38 -7.73
CA HIS A 104 -2.88 -10.82 -8.53
C HIS A 104 -4.26 -10.92 -7.83
N LEU A 105 -4.52 -12.01 -7.09
CA LEU A 105 -5.75 -12.19 -6.30
C LEU A 105 -5.85 -11.18 -5.14
N HIS A 106 -4.70 -10.77 -4.60
CA HIS A 106 -4.64 -9.75 -3.56
C HIS A 106 -4.90 -8.36 -4.12
N MET A 107 -4.42 -8.08 -5.34
CA MET A 107 -4.59 -6.78 -6.01
C MET A 107 -6.01 -6.56 -6.54
N GLY A 108 -6.81 -7.61 -6.72
CA GLY A 108 -8.22 -7.49 -7.09
C GLY A 108 -8.48 -6.73 -8.39
N ALA A 109 -7.53 -6.78 -9.33
CA ALA A 109 -7.66 -6.18 -10.66
C ALA A 109 -8.17 -7.20 -11.70
N ASP A 110 -8.90 -8.22 -11.25
CA ASP A 110 -9.64 -9.10 -12.15
C ASP A 110 -10.91 -8.36 -12.61
N HIS A 111 -10.78 -7.73 -13.78
CA HIS A 111 -11.83 -7.26 -14.70
C HIS A 111 -13.12 -6.69 -14.08
N VAL A 112 -13.21 -5.35 -14.04
CA VAL A 112 -14.48 -4.63 -14.28
C VAL A 112 -14.46 -4.10 -15.70
#